data_AF-A0A432JLM5-F1
#
_entry.id   AF-A0A432JLM5-F1
#
_cell.length_a   1.000
_cell.length_b   1.000
_cell.length_c   1.000
_cell.angle_alpha   90.00
_cell.angle_beta   90.00
_cell.angle_gamma   90.00
#
_symmetry.space_group_name_H-M   'P 1'
#
loop_
_entity.id
_entity.type
_entity.pdbx_description
1 polymer ?
#
loop_
_entity_poly.entity_id
_entity_poly.type
_entity_poly.pdbx_seq_one_letter_code
_entity_poly.pdbx_strand_id
1 'polypeptide(L)'
;MKAIALIPRKPGSLFLGELPAPELDDVPDGRGVLVRVLRVGLCGTDREIQAGEYGAPPLGCDFLVLGHESLGVVERVGTMVTELMPGDHVVALVRRPGTSLYDAIGMQDMSTDDEYQEHGINLLHGFFTEQYVDVPEFLTKIPAGIREIAVLTEPMTVVEKGVTQAFEIQQRLRIWNPKIAAVMGAGTIGLMATLLLRLRGVDVVTLALDEKPYLNSDLVEALGARYLSTRNMSLTEAAAAHGPFDLIFEATGFSPLVFEAMQALGKNGVLVMASVTGGDRTVEVPADAINMGFVLGNKVAVGTVNAAPAHYRAAVQDMTLAEALYPGWLSRLLTHPVRGLDNYKQAFDLLNGREPVIKAYIDVAPLN
;
A
#
# COMPACT_ATOMS: atom_id res chain seq x y z
N MET A 1 -6.03 -7.24 -26.26
CA MET A 1 -6.25 -7.68 -24.87
C MET A 1 -7.25 -6.76 -24.19
N LYS A 2 -8.05 -7.29 -23.27
CA LYS A 2 -9.00 -6.51 -22.47
C LYS A 2 -8.27 -5.66 -21.43
N ALA A 3 -8.74 -4.44 -21.20
CA ALA A 3 -8.25 -3.57 -20.14
C ALA A 3 -9.37 -2.72 -19.52
N ILE A 4 -9.30 -2.48 -18.21
CA ILE A 4 -10.21 -1.57 -17.50
C ILE A 4 -9.55 -0.20 -17.43
N ALA A 5 -10.19 0.79 -18.02
CA ALA A 5 -9.66 2.14 -18.13
C ALA A 5 -10.72 3.21 -17.82
N LEU A 6 -10.26 4.44 -17.64
CA LEU A 6 -11.11 5.62 -17.54
C LEU A 6 -10.48 6.83 -18.22
N ILE A 7 -11.23 7.92 -18.35
CA ILE A 7 -10.71 9.22 -18.74
C ILE A 7 -10.41 9.99 -17.43
N PRO A 8 -9.14 10.28 -17.10
CA PRO A 8 -8.80 10.93 -15.84
C PRO A 8 -9.52 12.27 -15.66
N ARG A 9 -9.85 12.61 -14.41
CA ARG A 9 -10.60 13.84 -14.05
C ARG A 9 -12.01 13.94 -14.67
N LYS A 10 -12.55 12.84 -15.19
CA LYS A 10 -13.93 12.74 -15.68
C LYS A 10 -14.68 11.64 -14.92
N PRO A 11 -15.45 11.99 -13.87
CA PRO A 11 -16.21 11.02 -13.09
C PRO A 11 -17.15 10.17 -13.96
N GLY A 12 -17.33 8.90 -13.61
CA GLY A 12 -18.23 7.99 -14.32
C GLY A 12 -17.74 7.56 -15.71
N SER A 13 -16.47 7.80 -16.04
CA SER A 13 -15.88 7.44 -17.33
C SER A 13 -15.25 6.05 -17.38
N LEU A 14 -15.48 5.19 -16.38
CA LEU A 14 -14.91 3.85 -16.29
C LEU A 14 -15.49 2.90 -17.37
N PHE A 15 -14.63 2.27 -18.17
CA PHE A 15 -15.01 1.36 -19.24
C PHE A 15 -14.07 0.14 -19.34
N LEU A 16 -14.58 -0.92 -19.96
CA LEU A 16 -13.78 -2.04 -20.45
C LEU A 16 -13.48 -1.80 -21.93
N GLY A 17 -12.20 -1.77 -22.29
CA GLY A 17 -11.73 -1.56 -23.66
C GLY A 17 -10.83 -2.68 -24.15
N GLU A 18 -10.47 -2.63 -25.43
CA GLU A 18 -9.45 -3.49 -26.03
C GLU A 18 -8.22 -2.67 -26.39
N LEU A 19 -7.04 -3.16 -25.99
CA LEU A 19 -5.73 -2.59 -26.31
C LEU A 19 -4.90 -3.58 -27.13
N PRO A 20 -3.91 -3.13 -27.91
CA PRO A 20 -2.90 -4.01 -28.48
C PRO A 20 -2.25 -4.87 -27.39
N ALA A 21 -1.95 -6.13 -27.69
CA ALA A 21 -1.19 -6.96 -26.76
C ALA A 21 0.27 -6.46 -26.72
N PRO A 22 0.90 -6.42 -25.54
CA PRO A 22 2.29 -6.00 -25.40
C PRO A 22 3.22 -7.07 -25.96
N GLU A 23 4.34 -6.63 -26.51
CA GLU A 23 5.38 -7.49 -27.06
C GLU A 23 6.69 -7.30 -26.30
N LEU A 24 7.57 -8.32 -26.32
CA LEU A 24 8.87 -8.23 -25.63
C LEU A 24 9.70 -7.03 -26.12
N ASP A 25 9.56 -6.70 -27.41
CA ASP A 25 10.33 -5.65 -28.08
C ASP A 25 9.81 -4.23 -27.79
N ASP A 26 8.68 -4.10 -27.07
CA ASP A 26 8.24 -2.80 -26.50
C ASP A 26 9.22 -2.31 -25.41
N VAL A 27 10.00 -3.23 -24.85
CA VAL A 27 11.11 -2.94 -23.93
C VAL A 27 12.43 -3.09 -24.70
N PRO A 28 13.30 -2.05 -24.69
CA PRO A 28 14.53 -2.07 -25.46
C PRO A 28 15.55 -3.10 -24.98
N ASP A 29 16.60 -3.27 -25.78
CA ASP A 29 17.81 -4.05 -25.45
C ASP A 29 17.57 -5.53 -25.15
N GLY A 30 16.45 -6.08 -25.59
CA GLY A 30 16.08 -7.48 -25.35
C GLY A 30 15.84 -7.79 -23.87
N ARG A 31 15.50 -6.77 -23.06
CA ARG A 31 15.23 -6.88 -21.62
C ARG A 31 13.74 -7.03 -21.27
N GLY A 32 12.85 -7.11 -22.26
CA GLY A 32 11.42 -7.26 -22.02
C GLY A 32 11.06 -8.55 -21.28
N VAL A 33 10.13 -8.45 -20.34
CA VAL A 33 9.53 -9.58 -19.63
C VAL A 33 8.02 -9.48 -19.80
N LEU A 34 7.45 -10.40 -20.58
CA LEU A 34 6.02 -10.49 -20.77
C LEU A 34 5.41 -11.23 -19.58
N VAL A 35 4.51 -10.56 -18.87
CA VAL A 35 3.84 -11.06 -17.68
C VAL A 35 2.35 -11.21 -17.97
N ARG A 36 1.82 -12.40 -17.72
CA ARG A 36 0.37 -12.64 -17.68
C ARG A 36 -0.17 -12.26 -16.31
N VAL A 37 -1.16 -11.38 -16.28
CA VAL A 37 -1.76 -10.89 -15.05
C VAL A 37 -2.66 -11.97 -14.47
N LEU A 38 -2.45 -12.30 -13.19
CA LEU A 38 -3.26 -13.26 -12.45
C LEU A 38 -4.31 -12.53 -11.62
N ARG A 39 -3.86 -11.51 -10.88
CA ARG A 39 -4.70 -10.76 -9.97
C ARG A 39 -4.24 -9.31 -9.87
N VAL A 40 -5.20 -8.41 -9.71
CA VAL A 40 -4.92 -6.99 -9.40
C VAL A 40 -5.79 -6.57 -8.23
N GLY A 41 -5.16 -6.04 -7.19
CA GLY A 41 -5.85 -5.50 -6.02
C GLY A 41 -6.45 -4.12 -6.29
N LEU A 42 -7.46 -3.77 -5.49
CA LEU A 42 -8.05 -2.43 -5.47
C LEU A 42 -7.76 -1.74 -4.13
N CYS A 43 -7.59 -0.42 -4.17
CA CYS A 43 -7.43 0.39 -2.97
C CYS A 43 -8.13 1.77 -3.07
N GLY A 44 -7.92 2.62 -2.06
CA GLY A 44 -8.48 3.98 -2.01
C GLY A 44 -8.04 4.87 -3.18
N THR A 45 -6.81 4.71 -3.66
CA THR A 45 -6.29 5.44 -4.81
C THR A 45 -7.09 5.16 -6.07
N ASP A 46 -7.46 3.90 -6.34
CA ASP A 46 -8.29 3.57 -7.51
C ASP A 46 -9.67 4.23 -7.42
N ARG A 47 -10.24 4.33 -6.21
CA ARG A 47 -11.51 5.02 -5.96
C ARG A 47 -11.42 6.52 -6.24
N GLU A 48 -10.36 7.18 -5.77
CA GLU A 48 -10.17 8.63 -5.94
C GLU A 48 -9.96 9.00 -7.42
N ILE A 49 -9.19 8.18 -8.15
CA ILE A 49 -9.00 8.35 -9.60
C ILE A 49 -10.33 8.11 -10.33
N GLN A 50 -11.09 7.08 -9.95
CA GLN A 50 -12.44 6.83 -10.48
C GLN A 50 -13.42 7.99 -10.23
N ALA A 51 -13.32 8.62 -9.05
CA ALA A 51 -14.10 9.79 -8.67
C ALA A 51 -13.66 11.07 -9.42
N GLY A 52 -12.58 11.01 -10.20
CA GLY A 52 -12.07 12.12 -11.00
C GLY A 52 -11.30 13.16 -10.19
N GLU A 53 -10.79 12.80 -9.01
CA GLU A 53 -10.05 13.73 -8.14
C GLU A 53 -8.65 14.04 -8.70
N TYR A 54 -7.97 13.02 -9.23
CA TYR A 54 -6.66 13.14 -9.87
C TYR A 54 -6.41 12.02 -10.91
N GLY A 55 -5.16 11.87 -11.32
CA GLY A 55 -4.67 10.92 -12.32
C GLY A 55 -4.35 11.59 -13.65
N ALA A 56 -3.41 11.01 -14.38
CA ALA A 56 -3.04 11.45 -15.72
C ALA A 56 -2.76 10.25 -16.63
N PRO A 57 -3.24 10.25 -17.89
CA PRO A 57 -2.96 9.19 -18.83
C PRO A 57 -1.51 9.28 -19.33
N PRO A 58 -0.94 8.20 -19.90
CA PRO A 58 0.32 8.29 -20.63
C PRO A 58 0.29 9.35 -21.73
N LEU A 59 1.46 9.88 -22.07
CA LEU A 59 1.58 10.89 -23.11
C LEU A 59 1.03 10.38 -24.45
N GLY A 60 0.12 11.14 -25.05
CA GLY A 60 -0.55 10.76 -26.31
C GLY A 60 -1.76 9.83 -26.15
N CYS A 61 -2.20 9.56 -24.91
CA CYS A 61 -3.42 8.82 -24.63
C CYS A 61 -4.47 9.69 -23.92
N ASP A 62 -5.74 9.39 -24.18
CA ASP A 62 -6.88 10.10 -23.60
C ASP A 62 -7.47 9.35 -22.39
N PHE A 63 -6.96 8.14 -22.14
CA PHE A 63 -7.44 7.21 -21.12
C PHE A 63 -6.27 6.68 -20.28
N LEU A 64 -6.59 6.21 -19.08
CA LEU A 64 -5.67 5.56 -18.15
C LEU A 64 -6.24 4.18 -17.81
N VAL A 65 -5.51 3.11 -18.14
CA VAL A 65 -5.74 1.79 -17.54
C VAL A 65 -5.42 1.90 -16.05
N LEU A 66 -6.33 1.45 -15.17
CA LEU A 66 -6.16 1.53 -13.72
C LEU A 66 -5.40 0.33 -13.14
N GLY A 67 -5.19 0.36 -11.82
CA GLY A 67 -4.65 -0.74 -11.03
C GLY A 67 -3.13 -0.70 -10.92
N HIS A 68 -2.63 -0.69 -9.68
CA HIS A 68 -1.20 -0.62 -9.38
C HIS A 68 -0.72 -1.83 -8.55
N GLU A 69 -1.63 -2.62 -8.00
CA GLU A 69 -1.32 -3.74 -7.11
C GLU A 69 -1.34 -5.08 -7.86
N SER A 70 -0.33 -5.33 -8.69
CA SER A 70 -0.33 -6.49 -9.59
C SER A 70 0.27 -7.76 -8.98
N LEU A 71 -0.29 -8.90 -9.35
CA LEU A 71 0.34 -10.22 -9.26
C LEU A 71 0.22 -10.88 -10.64
N GLY A 72 1.37 -11.31 -11.18
CA GLY A 72 1.44 -11.98 -12.47
C GLY A 72 2.37 -13.18 -12.48
N VAL A 73 2.37 -13.89 -13.61
CA VAL A 73 3.33 -14.95 -13.93
C VAL A 73 4.08 -14.59 -15.20
N VAL A 74 5.39 -14.75 -15.18
CA VAL A 74 6.26 -14.57 -16.34
C VAL A 74 5.87 -15.60 -17.40
N GLU A 75 5.49 -15.14 -18.58
CA GLU A 75 5.12 -15.98 -19.71
C GLU A 75 6.29 -16.14 -20.68
N ARG A 76 6.97 -15.04 -20.99
CA ARG A 76 8.13 -14.99 -21.88
C ARG A 76 9.13 -13.95 -21.39
N VAL A 77 10.40 -14.16 -21.73
CA VAL A 77 11.49 -13.24 -21.42
C VAL A 77 12.30 -12.96 -22.68
N GLY A 78 12.83 -11.75 -22.79
CA GLY A 78 13.75 -11.34 -23.84
C GLY A 78 15.10 -12.05 -23.72
N THR A 79 15.88 -12.01 -24.80
CA THR A 79 17.16 -12.75 -24.91
C THR A 79 18.24 -12.30 -23.93
N MET A 80 18.11 -11.09 -23.37
CA MET A 80 19.06 -10.51 -22.42
C MET A 80 18.58 -10.60 -20.96
N VAL A 81 17.47 -11.30 -20.68
CA VAL A 81 16.97 -11.51 -19.32
C VAL A 81 17.56 -12.80 -18.74
N THR A 82 18.11 -12.71 -17.53
CA THR A 82 18.79 -13.84 -16.85
C THR A 82 18.28 -14.08 -15.42
N GLU A 83 17.58 -13.11 -14.86
CA GLU A 83 17.16 -13.04 -13.47
C GLU A 83 15.77 -13.66 -13.24
N LEU A 84 14.99 -13.80 -14.32
CA LEU A 84 13.63 -14.33 -14.35
C LEU A 84 13.48 -15.36 -15.47
N MET A 85 12.54 -16.30 -15.29
CA MET A 85 12.19 -17.29 -16.30
C MET A 85 10.68 -17.53 -16.37
N PRO A 86 10.16 -18.05 -17.50
CA PRO A 86 8.76 -18.46 -17.59
C PRO A 86 8.32 -19.33 -16.41
N GLY A 87 7.16 -19.01 -15.83
CA GLY A 87 6.61 -19.65 -14.63
C GLY A 87 6.94 -18.94 -13.31
N ASP A 88 7.87 -18.00 -13.29
CA ASP A 88 8.13 -17.17 -12.11
C ASP A 88 6.93 -16.28 -11.81
N HIS A 89 6.51 -16.22 -10.55
CA HIS A 89 5.49 -15.27 -10.11
C HIS A 89 6.16 -13.95 -9.76
N VAL A 90 5.55 -12.84 -10.16
CA VAL A 90 6.14 -11.50 -10.00
C VAL A 90 5.08 -10.48 -9.59
N VAL A 91 5.52 -9.49 -8.83
CA VAL A 91 4.79 -8.25 -8.53
C VAL A 91 5.57 -7.10 -9.15
N ALA A 92 4.89 -6.22 -9.88
CA ALA A 92 5.54 -5.07 -10.50
C ALA A 92 5.68 -3.90 -9.53
N LEU A 93 6.79 -3.17 -9.65
CA LEU A 93 6.98 -1.89 -8.99
C LEU A 93 6.07 -0.84 -9.62
N VAL A 94 5.44 0.00 -8.79
CA VAL A 94 4.49 1.03 -9.28
C VAL A 94 5.20 2.24 -9.87
N ARG A 95 6.13 2.85 -9.11
CA ARG A 95 6.81 4.09 -9.52
C ARG A 95 8.05 3.80 -10.35
N ARG A 96 8.22 4.58 -11.42
CA ARG A 96 9.42 4.56 -12.28
C ARG A 96 10.37 5.71 -11.94
N PRO A 97 11.68 5.48 -12.08
CA PRO A 97 12.67 6.51 -11.86
C PRO A 97 12.54 7.65 -12.87
N GLY A 98 12.58 8.88 -12.35
CA GLY A 98 12.76 10.10 -13.14
C GLY A 98 14.24 10.45 -13.32
N THR A 99 14.56 11.73 -13.12
CA THR A 99 15.88 12.33 -13.36
C THR A 99 16.58 12.80 -12.10
N SER A 100 15.93 12.73 -10.92
CA SER A 100 16.51 13.22 -9.69
C SER A 100 17.68 12.35 -9.20
N LEU A 101 18.46 12.89 -8.26
CA LEU A 101 19.56 12.15 -7.62
C LEU A 101 19.08 10.88 -6.89
N TYR A 102 17.84 10.87 -6.40
CA TYR A 102 17.27 9.70 -5.71
C TYR A 102 16.90 8.59 -6.70
N ASP A 103 16.44 8.96 -7.90
CA ASP A 103 16.13 8.01 -8.97
C ASP A 103 17.36 7.22 -9.40
N ALA A 104 18.51 7.90 -9.50
CA ALA A 104 19.80 7.29 -9.87
C ALA A 104 20.30 6.21 -8.89
N ILE A 105 19.78 6.19 -7.65
CA ILE A 105 20.13 5.20 -6.63
C ILE A 105 18.98 4.24 -6.31
N GLY A 106 17.93 4.21 -7.16
CA GLY A 106 16.78 3.32 -6.97
C GLY A 106 15.87 3.71 -5.81
N MET A 107 15.84 5.00 -5.46
CA MET A 107 14.95 5.61 -4.46
C MET A 107 13.94 6.54 -5.14
N GLN A 108 13.32 6.08 -6.24
CA GLN A 108 12.33 6.87 -6.98
C GLN A 108 11.10 7.27 -6.14
N ASP A 109 10.84 6.54 -5.06
CA ASP A 109 9.83 6.86 -4.05
C ASP A 109 10.16 8.11 -3.21
N MET A 110 11.39 8.63 -3.33
CA MET A 110 11.88 9.88 -2.74
C MET A 110 12.26 10.92 -3.81
N SER A 111 11.86 10.70 -5.07
CA SER A 111 12.18 11.62 -6.17
C SER A 111 11.73 13.05 -5.86
N THR A 112 12.55 14.00 -6.29
CA THR A 112 12.28 15.44 -6.20
C THR A 112 11.76 16.04 -7.50
N ASP A 113 11.52 15.21 -8.51
CA ASP A 113 10.95 15.68 -9.76
C ASP A 113 9.48 16.08 -9.54
N ASP A 114 9.07 17.21 -10.12
CA ASP A 114 7.68 17.69 -10.02
C ASP A 114 6.70 16.73 -10.73
N GLU A 115 7.19 16.06 -11.78
CA GLU A 115 6.47 15.04 -12.53
C GLU A 115 7.05 13.67 -12.20
N TYR A 116 6.19 12.73 -11.84
CA TYR A 116 6.54 11.34 -11.53
C TYR A 116 5.69 10.38 -12.36
N GLN A 117 6.14 9.15 -12.52
CA GLN A 117 5.43 8.14 -13.29
C GLN A 117 5.06 6.95 -12.40
N GLU A 118 3.78 6.61 -12.37
CA GLU A 118 3.23 5.53 -11.55
C GLU A 118 2.18 4.75 -12.33
N HIS A 119 2.40 3.44 -12.48
CA HIS A 119 1.46 2.55 -13.17
C HIS A 119 0.07 2.65 -12.57
N GLY A 120 -0.92 2.94 -13.41
CA GLY A 120 -2.34 3.00 -13.00
C GLY A 120 -2.73 4.30 -12.29
N ILE A 121 -1.80 5.24 -12.13
CA ILE A 121 -2.01 6.48 -11.38
C ILE A 121 -1.62 7.70 -12.23
N ASN A 122 -0.37 7.79 -12.67
CA ASN A 122 0.16 8.98 -13.34
C ASN A 122 1.09 8.60 -14.50
N LEU A 123 0.72 8.99 -15.72
CA LEU A 123 1.51 8.89 -16.95
C LEU A 123 1.91 7.48 -17.39
N LEU A 124 1.49 6.43 -16.68
CA LEU A 124 1.71 5.02 -17.04
C LEU A 124 0.41 4.23 -16.89
N HIS A 125 0.07 3.44 -17.90
CA HIS A 125 -1.05 2.51 -17.82
C HIS A 125 -0.82 1.48 -16.72
N GLY A 126 -1.86 1.19 -15.94
CA GLY A 126 -1.85 0.22 -14.87
C GLY A 126 -2.01 -1.23 -15.32
N PHE A 127 -2.34 -2.08 -14.36
CA PHE A 127 -2.29 -3.53 -14.49
C PHE A 127 -3.66 -4.20 -14.62
N PHE A 128 -4.78 -3.47 -14.61
CA PHE A 128 -6.10 -4.04 -14.98
C PHE A 128 -6.19 -4.36 -16.48
N THR A 129 -5.35 -5.29 -16.91
CA THR A 129 -5.18 -5.81 -18.26
C THR A 129 -4.88 -7.31 -18.19
N GLU A 130 -4.98 -8.04 -19.29
CA GLU A 130 -4.66 -9.47 -19.33
C GLU A 130 -3.15 -9.75 -19.27
N GLN A 131 -2.34 -8.86 -19.85
CA GLN A 131 -0.87 -8.97 -19.92
C GLN A 131 -0.23 -7.57 -19.88
N TYR A 132 1.02 -7.51 -19.42
CA TYR A 132 1.90 -6.35 -19.56
C TYR A 132 3.33 -6.80 -19.86
N VAL A 133 4.16 -5.89 -20.35
CA VAL A 133 5.60 -6.09 -20.50
C VAL A 133 6.33 -5.07 -19.64
N ASP A 134 7.41 -5.49 -19.00
CA ASP A 134 8.23 -4.65 -18.12
C ASP A 134 9.71 -5.09 -18.19
N VAL A 135 10.59 -4.33 -17.55
CA VAL A 135 11.99 -4.72 -17.33
C VAL A 135 12.14 -5.50 -16.02
N PRO A 136 13.04 -6.50 -15.95
CA PRO A 136 13.18 -7.36 -14.77
C PRO A 136 13.59 -6.63 -13.49
N GLU A 137 14.26 -5.48 -13.58
CA GLU A 137 14.64 -4.65 -12.42
C GLU A 137 13.42 -4.13 -11.64
N PHE A 138 12.27 -4.06 -12.31
CA PHE A 138 11.00 -3.61 -11.75
C PHE A 138 10.04 -4.74 -11.42
N LEU A 139 10.50 -5.99 -11.50
CA LEU A 139 9.71 -7.17 -11.17
C LEU A 139 10.28 -7.85 -9.94
N THR A 140 9.50 -7.87 -8.85
CA THR A 140 9.86 -8.59 -7.64
C THR A 140 9.38 -10.02 -7.73
N LYS A 141 10.32 -10.97 -7.78
CA LYS A 141 10.03 -12.41 -7.78
C LYS A 141 9.39 -12.85 -6.47
N ILE A 142 8.33 -13.64 -6.60
CA ILE A 142 7.51 -14.14 -5.50
C ILE A 142 7.81 -15.63 -5.25
N PRO A 143 8.15 -16.02 -4.01
CA PRO A 143 8.28 -17.42 -3.64
C PRO A 143 6.96 -18.18 -3.80
N ALA A 144 7.04 -19.42 -4.31
CA ALA A 144 5.85 -20.25 -4.56
C ALA A 144 4.95 -20.43 -3.32
N GLY A 145 5.54 -20.44 -2.11
CA GLY A 145 4.81 -20.62 -0.86
C GLY A 145 3.84 -19.49 -0.50
N ILE A 146 3.99 -18.29 -1.08
CA ILE A 146 3.15 -17.12 -0.78
C ILE A 146 2.40 -16.57 -2.00
N ARG A 147 2.45 -17.25 -3.15
CA ARG A 147 1.88 -16.74 -4.41
C ARG A 147 0.40 -16.36 -4.30
N GLU A 148 -0.37 -17.11 -3.52
CA GLU A 148 -1.83 -16.91 -3.36
C GLU A 148 -2.18 -15.57 -2.69
N ILE A 149 -1.25 -15.04 -1.88
CA ILE A 149 -1.42 -13.79 -1.14
C ILE A 149 -0.54 -12.64 -1.67
N ALA A 150 0.26 -12.90 -2.70
CA ALA A 150 1.28 -11.96 -3.18
C ALA A 150 0.73 -10.69 -3.82
N VAL A 151 -0.57 -10.63 -4.17
CA VAL A 151 -1.23 -9.35 -4.54
C VAL A 151 -1.16 -8.30 -3.42
N LEU A 152 -1.00 -8.74 -2.15
CA LEU A 152 -0.82 -7.86 -1.01
C LEU A 152 0.59 -7.26 -0.90
N THR A 153 1.52 -7.63 -1.80
CA THR A 153 2.91 -7.17 -1.71
C THR A 153 3.00 -5.66 -1.89
N GLU A 154 2.36 -5.10 -2.90
CA GLU A 154 2.36 -3.64 -3.15
C GLU A 154 1.87 -2.87 -1.90
N PRO A 155 0.67 -3.14 -1.34
CA PRO A 155 0.22 -2.39 -0.17
C PRO A 155 1.06 -2.65 1.08
N MET A 156 1.70 -3.83 1.21
CA MET A 156 2.67 -4.09 2.27
C MET A 156 3.91 -3.21 2.13
N THR A 157 4.35 -2.88 0.90
CA THR A 157 5.56 -2.07 0.69
C THR A 157 5.44 -0.66 1.27
N VAL A 158 4.25 -0.08 1.25
CA VAL A 158 3.97 1.25 1.84
C VAL A 158 4.15 1.20 3.37
N VAL A 159 3.70 0.10 3.98
CA VAL A 159 3.87 -0.16 5.42
C VAL A 159 5.34 -0.39 5.76
N GLU A 160 6.04 -1.21 4.97
CA GLU A 160 7.47 -1.48 5.12
C GLU A 160 8.29 -0.19 5.07
N LYS A 161 8.04 0.69 4.08
CA LYS A 161 8.71 1.99 3.99
C LYS A 161 8.46 2.83 5.23
N GLY A 162 7.20 2.99 5.63
CA GLY A 162 6.83 3.82 6.77
C GLY A 162 7.49 3.36 8.08
N VAL A 163 7.47 2.05 8.34
CA VAL A 163 8.11 1.47 9.53
C VAL A 163 9.64 1.58 9.41
N THR A 164 10.23 1.26 8.26
CA THR A 164 11.67 1.37 8.03
C THR A 164 12.17 2.79 8.30
N GLN A 165 11.53 3.81 7.73
CA GLN A 165 11.88 5.21 7.95
C GLN A 165 11.77 5.62 9.42
N ALA A 166 10.76 5.11 10.15
CA ALA A 166 10.65 5.36 11.58
C ALA A 166 11.88 4.83 12.34
N PHE A 167 12.35 3.62 12.04
CA PHE A 167 13.55 3.06 12.65
C PHE A 167 14.84 3.79 12.22
N GLU A 168 14.96 4.17 10.95
CA GLU A 168 16.11 4.91 10.43
C GLU A 168 16.27 6.29 11.09
N ILE A 169 15.19 7.08 11.15
CA ILE A 169 15.17 8.39 11.82
C ILE A 169 15.61 8.26 13.28
N GLN A 170 15.19 7.18 13.93
CA GLN A 170 15.44 6.95 15.35
C GLN A 170 16.84 6.41 15.67
N GLN A 171 17.65 6.11 14.65
CA GLN A 171 19.08 5.85 14.84
C GLN A 171 19.79 7.01 15.55
N ARG A 172 19.25 8.23 15.49
CA ARG A 172 19.70 9.39 16.27
C ARG A 172 19.77 9.13 17.79
N LEU A 173 18.95 8.21 18.31
CA LEU A 173 18.92 7.84 19.73
C LEU A 173 19.84 6.67 20.09
N ARG A 174 20.38 5.96 19.09
CA ARG A 174 21.31 4.81 19.19
C ARG A 174 20.78 3.55 19.86
N ILE A 175 19.82 3.67 20.79
CA ILE A 175 19.26 2.57 21.59
C ILE A 175 17.73 2.51 21.54
N TRP A 176 17.11 3.17 20.55
CA TRP A 176 15.66 3.18 20.45
C TRP A 176 15.11 1.77 20.20
N ASN A 177 14.17 1.36 21.04
CA ASN A 177 13.59 0.02 21.04
C ASN A 177 12.10 0.15 21.41
N PRO A 178 11.23 0.45 20.43
CA PRO A 178 9.82 0.72 20.69
C PRO A 178 9.16 -0.49 21.34
N LYS A 179 8.43 -0.26 22.43
CA LYS A 179 7.74 -1.30 23.21
C LYS A 179 6.27 -1.38 22.85
N ILE A 180 5.63 -0.24 22.65
CA ILE A 180 4.23 -0.18 22.30
C ILE A 180 3.98 0.79 21.16
N ALA A 181 3.13 0.37 20.23
CA ALA A 181 2.69 1.17 19.10
C ALA A 181 1.16 1.29 19.07
N ALA A 182 0.68 2.42 18.54
CA ALA A 182 -0.70 2.54 18.09
C ALA A 182 -0.76 2.45 16.57
N VAL A 183 -1.74 1.72 16.05
CA VAL A 183 -2.08 1.74 14.62
C VAL A 183 -3.47 2.33 14.50
N MET A 184 -3.61 3.40 13.73
CA MET A 184 -4.88 4.06 13.53
C MET A 184 -5.45 3.68 12.17
N GLY A 185 -6.64 3.08 12.20
CA GLY A 185 -7.28 2.45 11.06
C GLY A 185 -7.14 0.94 11.12
N ALA A 186 -8.23 0.24 10.86
CA ALA A 186 -8.27 -1.22 10.75
C ALA A 186 -8.60 -1.68 9.31
N GLY A 187 -8.32 -0.84 8.31
CA GLY A 187 -8.36 -1.22 6.90
C GLY A 187 -7.11 -2.01 6.49
N THR A 188 -6.96 -2.29 5.20
CA THR A 188 -5.84 -3.07 4.64
C THR A 188 -4.45 -2.60 5.13
N ILE A 189 -4.15 -1.30 5.03
CA ILE A 189 -2.86 -0.74 5.48
C ILE A 189 -2.70 -0.85 7.00
N GLY A 190 -3.74 -0.55 7.78
CA GLY A 190 -3.67 -0.64 9.25
C GLY A 190 -3.54 -2.08 9.76
N LEU A 191 -4.21 -3.04 9.13
CA LEU A 191 -4.04 -4.46 9.44
C LEU A 191 -2.62 -4.94 9.13
N MET A 192 -2.06 -4.56 7.97
CA MET A 192 -0.67 -4.89 7.63
C MET A 192 0.36 -4.19 8.52
N ALA A 193 0.13 -2.93 8.91
CA ALA A 193 0.96 -2.24 9.90
C ALA A 193 0.92 -2.93 11.27
N THR A 194 -0.26 -3.39 11.69
CA THR A 194 -0.43 -4.19 12.91
C THR A 194 0.39 -5.49 12.81
N LEU A 195 0.26 -6.23 11.72
CA LEU A 195 1.06 -7.44 11.46
C LEU A 195 2.56 -7.14 11.52
N LEU A 196 3.04 -6.17 10.76
CA LEU A 196 4.47 -5.87 10.67
C LEU A 196 5.06 -5.48 12.03
N LEU A 197 4.38 -4.63 12.79
CA LEU A 197 4.83 -4.23 14.12
C LEU A 197 4.83 -5.41 15.11
N ARG A 198 3.87 -6.33 15.00
CA ARG A 198 3.87 -7.58 15.79
C ARG A 198 5.04 -8.50 15.40
N LEU A 199 5.39 -8.60 14.11
CA LEU A 199 6.59 -9.32 13.65
C LEU A 199 7.89 -8.69 14.20
N ARG A 200 7.91 -7.38 14.41
CA ARG A 200 9.02 -6.68 15.08
C ARG A 200 9.01 -6.82 16.61
N GLY A 201 8.04 -7.54 17.19
CA GLY A 201 7.93 -7.78 18.63
C GLY A 201 7.38 -6.60 19.43
N VAL A 202 6.74 -5.64 18.77
CA VAL A 202 6.13 -4.46 19.41
C VAL A 202 4.72 -4.79 19.87
N ASP A 203 4.31 -4.38 21.06
CA ASP A 203 2.90 -4.48 21.49
C ASP A 203 2.06 -3.47 20.73
N VAL A 204 0.94 -3.90 20.15
CA VAL A 204 0.14 -3.03 19.25
C VAL A 204 -1.26 -2.82 19.80
N VAL A 205 -1.70 -1.57 19.81
CA VAL A 205 -3.09 -1.16 19.97
C VAL A 205 -3.60 -0.63 18.64
N THR A 206 -4.53 -1.34 18.00
CA THR A 206 -5.16 -0.91 16.75
C THR A 206 -6.48 -0.23 17.07
N LEU A 207 -6.65 1.01 16.61
CA LEU A 207 -7.84 1.82 16.84
C LEU A 207 -8.61 2.04 15.53
N ALA A 208 -9.92 1.82 15.54
CA ALA A 208 -10.79 2.14 14.41
C ALA A 208 -12.20 2.56 14.88
N LEU A 209 -13.05 3.01 13.96
CA LEU A 209 -14.39 3.53 14.29
C LEU A 209 -15.37 2.45 14.72
N ASP A 210 -15.29 1.26 14.14
CA ASP A 210 -16.30 0.22 14.33
C ASP A 210 -16.17 -0.45 15.70
N GLU A 211 -17.28 -0.93 16.25
CA GLU A 211 -17.28 -1.69 17.49
C GLU A 211 -17.13 -3.18 17.19
N LYS A 212 -16.45 -3.90 18.09
CA LYS A 212 -16.34 -5.35 18.01
C LYS A 212 -17.68 -6.02 18.36
N PRO A 213 -17.97 -7.24 17.86
CA PRO A 213 -17.10 -8.07 17.01
C PRO A 213 -17.33 -7.85 15.51
N TYR A 214 -16.24 -7.86 14.73
CA TYR A 214 -16.25 -7.95 13.27
C TYR A 214 -14.89 -8.47 12.76
N LEU A 215 -14.82 -8.83 11.47
CA LEU A 215 -13.64 -9.50 10.92
C LEU A 215 -12.33 -8.77 11.22
N ASN A 216 -12.28 -7.44 11.06
CA ASN A 216 -11.02 -6.70 11.22
C ASN A 216 -10.59 -6.66 12.70
N SER A 217 -11.52 -6.56 13.66
CA SER A 217 -11.18 -6.68 15.07
C SER A 217 -10.62 -8.07 15.39
N ASP A 218 -11.23 -9.12 14.82
CA ASP A 218 -10.79 -10.50 15.03
C ASP A 218 -9.40 -10.74 14.44
N LEU A 219 -9.09 -10.11 13.29
CA LEU A 219 -7.77 -10.18 12.67
C LEU A 219 -6.69 -9.47 13.51
N VAL A 220 -7.00 -8.33 14.11
CA VAL A 220 -6.10 -7.66 15.06
C VAL A 220 -5.83 -8.55 16.27
N GLU A 221 -6.88 -9.08 16.90
CA GLU A 221 -6.75 -9.91 18.10
C GLU A 221 -6.02 -11.25 17.80
N ALA A 222 -6.17 -11.81 16.60
CA ALA A 222 -5.45 -13.01 16.16
C ALA A 222 -3.92 -12.84 16.09
N LEU A 223 -3.42 -11.59 15.97
CA LEU A 223 -1.98 -11.28 16.02
C LEU A 223 -1.47 -11.08 17.46
N GLY A 224 -2.35 -11.23 18.45
CA GLY A 224 -2.08 -10.85 19.84
C GLY A 224 -2.02 -9.34 20.07
N ALA A 225 -2.53 -8.54 19.13
CA ALA A 225 -2.70 -7.10 19.29
C ALA A 225 -4.03 -6.79 19.97
N ARG A 226 -4.18 -5.55 20.48
CA ARG A 226 -5.43 -5.07 21.10
C ARG A 226 -6.22 -4.25 20.11
N TYR A 227 -7.48 -4.61 19.88
CA TYR A 227 -8.42 -3.77 19.14
C TYR A 227 -9.20 -2.84 20.09
N LEU A 228 -9.29 -1.55 19.74
CA LEU A 228 -10.15 -0.57 20.43
C LEU A 228 -11.00 0.20 19.42
N SER A 229 -12.26 0.45 19.79
CA SER A 229 -13.12 1.36 19.02
C SER A 229 -12.95 2.79 19.52
N THR A 230 -12.74 3.74 18.60
CA THR A 230 -12.67 5.17 18.91
C THR A 230 -14.01 5.78 19.32
N ARG A 231 -15.12 5.05 19.18
CA ARG A 231 -16.42 5.42 19.77
C ARG A 231 -16.45 5.29 21.28
N ASN A 232 -15.62 4.41 21.83
CA ASN A 232 -15.60 4.07 23.25
C ASN A 232 -14.40 4.64 23.98
N MET A 233 -13.27 4.82 23.28
CA MET A 233 -12.03 5.33 23.86
C MET A 233 -11.25 6.10 22.80
N SER A 234 -10.99 7.37 23.05
CA SER A 234 -10.17 8.20 22.15
C SER A 234 -8.72 7.72 22.11
N LEU A 235 -7.94 8.20 21.15
CA LEU A 235 -6.52 7.84 21.06
C LEU A 235 -5.75 8.35 22.28
N THR A 236 -6.08 9.54 22.78
CA THR A 236 -5.46 10.10 24.00
C THR A 236 -5.82 9.30 25.26
N GLU A 237 -7.07 8.83 25.38
CA GLU A 237 -7.49 7.95 26.48
C GLU A 237 -6.79 6.57 26.39
N ALA A 238 -6.68 6.00 25.19
CA ALA A 238 -5.94 4.78 24.96
C ALA A 238 -4.45 4.94 25.30
N ALA A 239 -3.85 6.08 24.96
CA ALA A 239 -2.49 6.41 25.34
C ALA A 239 -2.32 6.56 26.86
N ALA A 240 -3.32 7.08 27.57
CA ALA A 240 -3.28 7.14 29.04
C ALA A 240 -3.45 5.76 29.70
N ALA A 241 -4.25 4.88 29.11
CA ALA A 241 -4.54 3.56 29.66
C ALA A 241 -3.49 2.49 29.31
N HIS A 242 -2.84 2.63 28.15
CA HIS A 242 -1.96 1.61 27.58
C HIS A 242 -0.59 2.14 27.19
N GLY A 243 -0.45 3.46 27.00
CA GLY A 243 0.75 4.15 26.55
C GLY A 243 1.40 5.03 27.62
N PRO A 244 2.30 5.95 27.24
CA PRO A 244 2.41 6.59 25.91
C PRO A 244 2.99 5.68 24.81
N PHE A 245 2.63 5.94 23.55
CA PHE A 245 3.07 5.14 22.41
C PHE A 245 4.44 5.56 21.88
N ASP A 246 5.34 4.60 21.63
CA ASP A 246 6.66 4.85 21.04
C ASP A 246 6.58 5.06 19.53
N LEU A 247 5.63 4.39 18.87
CA LEU A 247 5.35 4.54 17.45
C LEU A 247 3.84 4.69 17.26
N ILE A 248 3.42 5.62 16.39
CA ILE A 248 2.05 5.67 15.92
C ILE A 248 2.06 5.57 14.40
N PHE A 249 1.32 4.62 13.83
CA PHE A 249 1.14 4.48 12.39
C PHE A 249 -0.28 4.93 12.00
N GLU A 250 -0.38 6.04 11.29
CA GLU A 250 -1.64 6.67 10.90
C GLU A 250 -2.03 6.26 9.48
N ALA A 251 -3.17 5.56 9.35
CA ALA A 251 -3.69 5.00 8.10
C ALA A 251 -5.23 5.11 8.00
N THR A 252 -5.80 6.22 8.47
CA THR A 252 -7.26 6.43 8.55
C THR A 252 -7.86 7.22 7.39
N GLY A 253 -7.06 8.01 6.67
CA GLY A 253 -7.60 8.99 5.71
C GLY A 253 -8.31 10.17 6.38
N PHE A 254 -8.19 10.35 7.70
CA PHE A 254 -8.91 11.38 8.45
C PHE A 254 -7.94 12.32 9.18
N SER A 255 -7.61 13.43 8.52
CA SER A 255 -6.58 14.39 8.94
C SER A 255 -6.67 14.92 10.39
N PRO A 256 -7.86 15.11 11.02
CA PRO A 256 -7.90 15.56 12.41
C PRO A 256 -7.19 14.61 13.40
N LEU A 257 -7.19 13.30 13.13
CA LEU A 257 -6.58 12.34 14.04
C LEU A 257 -5.05 12.39 14.04
N VAL A 258 -4.42 12.97 13.01
CA VAL A 258 -2.97 13.22 13.00
C VAL A 258 -2.59 14.14 14.17
N PHE A 259 -3.38 15.18 14.44
CA PHE A 259 -3.12 16.12 15.53
C PHE A 259 -3.45 15.55 16.91
N GLU A 260 -4.40 14.61 16.99
CA GLU A 260 -4.61 13.83 18.21
C GLU A 260 -3.42 12.87 18.45
N ALA A 261 -2.91 12.23 17.40
CA ALA A 261 -1.73 11.37 17.46
C ALA A 261 -0.47 12.13 17.92
N MET A 262 -0.28 13.37 17.46
CA MET A 262 0.80 14.24 17.94
C MET A 262 0.79 14.45 19.47
N GLN A 263 -0.41 14.50 20.06
CA GLN A 263 -0.59 14.63 21.51
C GLN A 263 -0.34 13.30 22.23
N ALA A 264 -0.88 12.20 21.69
CA ALA A 264 -0.76 10.84 22.25
C ALA A 264 0.65 10.23 22.13
N LEU A 265 1.47 10.71 21.19
CA LEU A 265 2.81 10.20 20.94
C LEU A 265 3.72 10.41 22.16
N GLY A 266 4.46 9.37 22.54
CA GLY A 266 5.40 9.41 23.64
C GLY A 266 6.64 10.25 23.37
N LYS A 267 7.44 10.46 24.42
CA LYS A 267 8.78 11.04 24.28
C LYS A 267 9.61 10.12 23.40
N ASN A 268 10.46 10.71 22.58
CA ASN A 268 11.29 10.03 21.60
C ASN A 268 10.48 9.21 20.58
N GLY A 269 9.16 9.39 20.50
CA GLY A 269 8.33 8.61 19.60
C GLY A 269 8.34 9.13 18.16
N VAL A 270 7.87 8.27 17.24
CA VAL A 270 7.65 8.62 15.83
C VAL A 270 6.18 8.42 15.46
N LEU A 271 5.58 9.45 14.86
CA LEU A 271 4.32 9.38 14.14
C LEU A 271 4.59 9.21 12.65
N VAL A 272 4.19 8.09 12.08
CA VAL A 272 4.22 7.81 10.64
C VAL A 272 2.85 8.15 10.05
N MET A 273 2.81 9.06 9.09
CA MET A 273 1.60 9.48 8.37
C MET A 273 1.60 8.83 6.99
N ALA A 274 0.75 7.82 6.79
CA ALA A 274 0.65 7.11 5.51
C ALA A 274 -0.63 7.46 4.73
N SER A 275 -1.61 8.10 5.37
CA SER A 275 -2.85 8.49 4.72
C SER A 275 -2.65 9.64 3.72
N VAL A 276 -3.23 9.49 2.53
CA VAL A 276 -3.48 10.61 1.62
C VAL A 276 -4.87 11.15 1.92
N THR A 277 -4.98 12.42 2.30
CA THR A 277 -6.28 13.05 2.58
C THR A 277 -6.60 14.09 1.52
N GLY A 278 -7.46 13.75 0.58
CA GLY A 278 -8.10 14.73 -0.30
C GLY A 278 -9.09 15.61 0.48
N GLY A 279 -9.16 16.90 0.15
CA GLY A 279 -10.18 17.84 0.67
C GLY A 279 -9.65 19.09 1.37
N ASP A 280 -10.57 19.89 1.90
CA ASP A 280 -10.36 21.22 2.47
C ASP A 280 -10.75 21.32 3.96
N ARG A 281 -10.89 20.17 4.64
CA ARG A 281 -11.27 20.10 6.06
C ARG A 281 -10.27 20.85 6.93
N THR A 282 -10.77 21.74 7.77
CA THR A 282 -10.01 22.43 8.82
C THR A 282 -10.42 21.95 10.21
N VAL A 283 -9.50 22.08 11.18
CA VAL A 283 -9.73 21.73 12.58
C VAL A 283 -8.92 22.68 13.48
N GLU A 284 -9.47 23.05 14.63
CA GLU A 284 -8.74 23.79 15.66
C GLU A 284 -7.86 22.83 16.48
N VAL A 285 -6.59 23.20 16.70
CA VAL A 285 -5.61 22.35 17.38
C VAL A 285 -4.92 23.11 18.52
N PRO A 286 -4.53 22.42 19.61
CA PRO A 286 -3.79 23.04 20.70
C PRO A 286 -2.32 23.23 20.33
N ALA A 287 -2.05 24.22 19.47
CA ALA A 287 -0.75 24.42 18.82
C ALA A 287 0.42 24.55 19.82
N ASP A 288 0.26 25.31 20.90
CA ASP A 288 1.31 25.48 21.93
C ASP A 288 1.63 24.15 22.64
N ALA A 289 0.61 23.35 22.94
CA ALA A 289 0.78 22.06 23.59
C ALA A 289 1.47 21.05 22.66
N ILE A 290 1.08 21.01 21.38
CA ILE A 290 1.73 20.17 20.36
C ILE A 290 3.20 20.59 20.19
N ASN A 291 3.47 21.87 19.99
CA ASN A 291 4.83 22.40 19.83
C ASN A 291 5.71 22.09 21.04
N MET A 292 5.23 22.42 22.26
CA MET A 292 5.94 22.12 23.49
C MET A 292 6.19 20.62 23.67
N GLY A 293 5.20 19.77 23.34
CA GLY A 293 5.30 18.32 23.39
C GLY A 293 6.36 17.76 22.43
N PHE A 294 6.46 18.30 21.22
CA PHE A 294 7.47 17.89 20.23
C PHE A 294 8.88 18.30 20.68
N VAL A 295 9.05 19.56 21.08
CA VAL A 295 10.35 20.09 21.50
C VAL A 295 10.87 19.38 22.75
N LEU A 296 10.08 19.33 23.83
CA LEU A 296 10.51 18.70 25.09
C LEU A 296 10.52 17.17 25.02
N GLY A 297 9.73 16.60 24.12
CA GLY A 297 9.63 15.16 23.92
C GLY A 297 10.62 14.61 22.90
N ASN A 298 11.35 15.44 22.15
CA ASN A 298 12.13 15.00 20.98
C ASN A 298 11.28 14.12 20.03
N LYS A 299 10.03 14.49 19.78
CA LYS A 299 9.12 13.69 18.94
C LYS A 299 9.41 13.93 17.46
N VAL A 300 9.06 12.95 16.61
CA VAL A 300 9.10 13.10 15.15
C VAL A 300 7.73 12.79 14.56
N ALA A 301 7.34 13.57 13.54
CA ALA A 301 6.28 13.21 12.62
C ALA A 301 6.88 13.12 11.22
N VAL A 302 6.62 12.04 10.51
CA VAL A 302 7.15 11.75 9.17
C VAL A 302 6.03 11.28 8.26
N GLY A 303 5.94 11.88 7.07
CA GLY A 303 5.06 11.40 6.01
C GLY A 303 5.75 10.30 5.19
N THR A 304 4.99 9.30 4.77
CA THR A 304 5.46 8.25 3.86
C THR A 304 4.49 8.09 2.69
N VAL A 305 5.03 7.83 1.50
CA VAL A 305 4.28 7.60 0.26
C VAL A 305 5.12 6.72 -0.66
N ASN A 306 4.48 5.84 -1.43
CA ASN A 306 5.13 4.93 -2.38
C ASN A 306 6.17 4.00 -1.70
N ALA A 307 7.03 3.32 -2.46
CA ALA A 307 8.07 2.43 -1.94
C ALA A 307 9.19 2.14 -2.96
N ALA A 308 10.45 2.17 -2.52
CA ALA A 308 11.63 1.67 -3.26
C ALA A 308 11.66 0.13 -3.45
N PRO A 309 12.47 -0.41 -4.39
CA PRO A 309 12.65 -1.86 -4.60
C PRO A 309 13.06 -2.65 -3.34
N ALA A 310 13.77 -2.03 -2.41
CA ALA A 310 14.15 -2.67 -1.16
C ALA A 310 12.93 -3.05 -0.31
N HIS A 311 11.87 -2.22 -0.32
CA HIS A 311 10.65 -2.47 0.43
C HIS A 311 9.79 -3.59 -0.19
N TYR A 312 9.84 -3.79 -1.51
CA TYR A 312 9.21 -4.95 -2.15
C TYR A 312 9.86 -6.26 -1.69
N ARG A 313 11.19 -6.27 -1.59
CA ARG A 313 11.92 -7.42 -1.03
C ARG A 313 11.61 -7.65 0.45
N ALA A 314 11.56 -6.57 1.25
CA ALA A 314 11.18 -6.65 2.65
C ALA A 314 9.74 -7.20 2.82
N ALA A 315 8.78 -6.67 2.07
CA ALA A 315 7.40 -7.13 2.08
C ALA A 315 7.30 -8.63 1.78
N VAL A 316 8.00 -9.13 0.75
CA VAL A 316 8.03 -10.57 0.44
C VAL A 316 8.60 -11.39 1.61
N GLN A 317 9.68 -10.92 2.25
CA GLN A 317 10.30 -11.58 3.39
C GLN A 317 9.35 -11.64 4.59
N ASP A 318 8.76 -10.51 4.96
CA ASP A 318 7.87 -10.41 6.12
C ASP A 318 6.52 -11.08 5.89
N MET A 319 5.98 -11.08 4.67
CA MET A 319 4.80 -11.87 4.32
C MET A 319 5.10 -13.38 4.38
N THR A 320 6.31 -13.80 3.99
CA THR A 320 6.73 -15.21 4.16
C THR A 320 6.86 -15.58 5.63
N LEU A 321 7.44 -14.71 6.45
CA LEU A 321 7.52 -14.91 7.90
C LEU A 321 6.12 -14.91 8.54
N ALA A 322 5.23 -14.02 8.11
CA ALA A 322 3.85 -13.95 8.57
C ALA A 322 3.09 -15.24 8.29
N GLU A 323 3.21 -15.83 7.10
CA GLU A 323 2.58 -17.13 6.81
C GLU A 323 3.16 -18.27 7.65
N ALA A 324 4.41 -18.17 8.10
CA ALA A 324 4.99 -19.16 9.01
C ALA A 324 4.50 -19.01 10.46
N LEU A 325 4.34 -17.77 10.95
CA LEU A 325 3.96 -17.48 12.34
C LEU A 325 2.44 -17.41 12.56
N TYR A 326 1.70 -16.97 11.54
CA TYR A 326 0.25 -16.79 11.53
C TYR A 326 -0.36 -17.39 10.25
N PRO A 327 -0.30 -18.73 10.07
CA PRO A 327 -0.70 -19.37 8.81
C PRO A 327 -2.12 -19.00 8.37
N GLY A 328 -2.26 -18.53 7.13
CA GLY A 328 -3.55 -18.14 6.56
C GLY A 328 -4.13 -16.83 7.11
N TRP A 329 -3.38 -16.06 7.89
CA TRP A 329 -3.85 -14.74 8.33
C TRP A 329 -3.93 -13.76 7.16
N LEU A 330 -2.92 -13.72 6.28
CA LEU A 330 -2.90 -12.79 5.14
C LEU A 330 -4.01 -13.12 4.12
N SER A 331 -4.32 -14.39 3.92
CA SER A 331 -5.39 -14.79 2.98
C SER A 331 -6.78 -14.31 3.44
N ARG A 332 -6.99 -14.07 4.74
CA ARG A 332 -8.24 -13.50 5.27
C ARG A 332 -8.42 -12.02 4.94
N LEU A 333 -7.37 -11.30 4.52
CA LEU A 333 -7.50 -9.92 4.05
C LEU A 333 -8.14 -9.88 2.65
N LEU A 334 -7.98 -10.95 1.86
CA LEU A 334 -8.50 -11.10 0.50
C LEU A 334 -10.01 -11.41 0.47
N THR A 335 -10.80 -10.44 0.92
CA THR A 335 -12.22 -10.60 1.25
C THR A 335 -13.19 -10.63 0.07
N HIS A 336 -12.94 -9.87 -1.00
CA HIS A 336 -13.93 -9.65 -2.06
C HIS A 336 -13.34 -9.93 -3.46
N PRO A 337 -13.24 -11.22 -3.85
CA PRO A 337 -12.84 -11.58 -5.21
C PRO A 337 -13.89 -11.18 -6.24
N VAL A 338 -13.46 -10.60 -7.35
CA VAL A 338 -14.26 -10.41 -8.56
C VAL A 338 -13.62 -11.18 -9.70
N ARG A 339 -14.40 -12.02 -10.40
CA ARG A 339 -13.86 -12.89 -11.46
C ARG A 339 -13.88 -12.20 -12.81
N GLY A 340 -12.71 -12.05 -13.41
CA GLY A 340 -12.53 -11.54 -14.77
C GLY A 340 -12.77 -10.04 -14.92
N LEU A 341 -12.10 -9.45 -15.91
CA LEU A 341 -12.18 -8.02 -16.21
C LEU A 341 -13.60 -7.58 -16.65
N ASP A 342 -14.42 -8.49 -17.18
CA ASP A 342 -15.80 -8.19 -17.59
C ASP A 342 -16.70 -7.74 -16.43
N ASN A 343 -16.38 -8.16 -15.19
CA ASN A 343 -17.12 -7.81 -14.00
C ASN A 343 -16.56 -6.57 -13.28
N TYR A 344 -15.76 -5.75 -13.96
CA TYR A 344 -15.10 -4.57 -13.37
C TYR A 344 -16.05 -3.66 -12.59
N LYS A 345 -17.28 -3.43 -13.07
CA LYS A 345 -18.25 -2.58 -12.37
C LYS A 345 -18.51 -3.05 -10.94
N GLN A 346 -18.64 -4.37 -10.74
CA GLN A 346 -18.79 -4.96 -9.41
C GLN A 346 -17.59 -4.64 -8.52
N ALA A 347 -16.36 -4.72 -9.04
CA ALA A 347 -15.15 -4.45 -8.27
C ALA A 347 -15.09 -2.99 -7.79
N PHE A 348 -15.43 -2.03 -8.66
CA PHE A 348 -15.43 -0.62 -8.30
C PHE A 348 -16.67 -0.20 -7.48
N ASP A 349 -17.81 -0.89 -7.61
CA ASP A 349 -18.96 -0.68 -6.74
C ASP A 349 -18.65 -1.07 -5.28
N LEU A 350 -17.82 -2.11 -5.07
CA LEU A 350 -17.33 -2.48 -3.73
C LEU A 350 -16.50 -1.37 -3.08
N LEU A 351 -15.71 -0.61 -3.84
CA LEU A 351 -14.92 0.51 -3.31
C LEU A 351 -15.79 1.71 -2.87
N ASN A 352 -16.92 1.89 -3.54
CA ASN A 352 -17.86 2.99 -3.29
C ASN A 352 -18.99 2.60 -2.33
N GLY A 353 -19.09 1.30 -2.01
CA GLY A 353 -20.12 0.74 -1.15
C GLY A 353 -19.98 1.17 0.31
N ARG A 354 -21.07 0.96 1.06
CA ARG A 354 -21.08 1.14 2.52
C ARG A 354 -20.66 -0.11 3.28
N GLU A 355 -20.53 -1.25 2.58
CA GLU A 355 -20.13 -2.50 3.19
C GLU A 355 -18.62 -2.49 3.52
N PRO A 356 -18.21 -3.04 4.67
CA PRO A 356 -16.81 -3.06 5.06
C PRO A 356 -16.01 -4.00 4.14
N VAL A 357 -15.20 -3.40 3.27
CA VAL A 357 -14.24 -4.11 2.41
C VAL A 357 -12.85 -3.99 3.02
N ILE A 358 -12.18 -5.12 3.27
CA ILE A 358 -10.75 -5.12 3.61
C ILE A 358 -9.98 -4.98 2.31
N LYS A 359 -9.99 -6.04 1.50
CA LYS A 359 -9.36 -6.09 0.17
C LYS A 359 -10.32 -6.64 -0.87
N ALA A 360 -10.61 -5.81 -1.87
CA ALA A 360 -11.19 -6.25 -3.13
C ALA A 360 -10.08 -6.46 -4.15
N TYR A 361 -10.29 -7.39 -5.07
CA TYR A 361 -9.35 -7.70 -6.15
C TYR A 361 -10.07 -8.34 -7.32
N ILE A 362 -9.50 -8.20 -8.52
CA ILE A 362 -9.98 -8.89 -9.71
C ILE A 362 -9.04 -10.07 -10.00
N ASP A 363 -9.58 -11.28 -10.04
CA ASP A 363 -8.91 -12.46 -10.60
C ASP A 363 -9.01 -12.37 -12.13
N VAL A 364 -7.93 -11.92 -12.77
CA VAL A 364 -7.83 -11.76 -14.22
C VAL A 364 -7.65 -13.11 -14.92
N ALA A 365 -6.83 -13.98 -14.33
CA ALA A 365 -6.58 -15.33 -14.81
C ALA A 365 -6.37 -16.31 -13.63
N PRO A 366 -6.52 -17.63 -13.84
CA PRO A 366 -6.24 -18.61 -12.80
C PRO A 366 -4.77 -18.56 -12.35
N LEU A 367 -4.54 -18.75 -11.05
CA LEU A 367 -3.21 -18.84 -10.42
C LEU A 367 -2.41 -20.11 -10.78
N ASN A 368 -3.02 -21.05 -11.51
CA ASN A 368 -2.45 -22.37 -11.84
C ASN A 368 -1.65 -22.38 -13.13
#